data_AF-A0A7J3XMI5-F1
#
_entry.id   AF-A0A7J3XMI5-F1
#
_cell.length_a   1.000
_cell.length_b   1.000
_cell.length_c   1.000
_cell.angle_alpha   90.00
_cell.angle_beta   90.00
_cell.angle_gamma   90.00
#
_symmetry.space_group_name_H-M   'P 1'
#
loop_
_entity.id
_entity.type
_entity.pdbx_description
1 polymer ?
#
loop_
_entity_poly.entity_id
_entity_poly.type
_entity_poly.pdbx_seq_one_letter_code
_entity_poly.pdbx_strand_id
1 'polypeptide(L)'
;MNIVVAGFGTVGQNLAQLLLTHREFLRKAYGLVVKVVAVVDSKGAAVSQRGLDLDLVLRCKREHGTVAKVPSAGCEMDLLEVIQSVEADVLIEATYTNLR
;
A
#
# COMPACT_ATOMS: atom_id res chain seq x y z
N MET A 1 0.69 -4.43 -13.04
CA MET A 1 -0.20 -3.37 -12.55
C MET A 1 0.34 -2.86 -11.23
N ASN A 2 0.75 -1.60 -11.20
CA ASN A 2 1.29 -0.91 -10.04
C ASN A 2 0.17 -0.16 -9.35
N ILE A 3 0.01 -0.34 -8.04
CA ILE A 3 -1.07 0.28 -7.27
C ILE A 3 -0.53 1.06 -6.08
N VAL A 4 -1.17 2.20 -5.80
CA VAL A 4 -1.02 2.96 -4.56
C VAL A 4 -2.23 2.72 -3.68
N VAL A 5 -2.01 2.50 -2.39
CA VAL A 5 -3.09 2.38 -1.40
C VAL A 5 -3.04 3.59 -0.47
N ALA A 6 -4.05 4.45 -0.56
CA ALA A 6 -4.25 5.53 0.39
C ALA A 6 -5.12 5.03 1.54
N GLY A 7 -4.65 5.21 2.78
CA GLY A 7 -5.29 4.68 3.97
C GLY A 7 -4.91 3.22 4.25
N PHE A 8 -4.15 3.00 5.34
CA PHE A 8 -3.76 1.66 5.79
C PHE A 8 -4.39 1.25 7.13
N GLY A 9 -5.69 1.55 7.27
CA GLY A 9 -6.55 1.05 8.35
C GLY A 9 -7.04 -0.38 8.06
N THR A 10 -8.23 -0.72 8.56
CA THR A 10 -8.82 -2.06 8.38
C THR A 10 -8.93 -2.45 6.90
N VAL A 11 -9.48 -1.59 6.05
CA VAL A 11 -9.71 -1.91 4.63
C VAL A 11 -8.38 -2.08 3.90
N GLY A 12 -7.44 -1.12 4.02
CA GLY A 12 -6.13 -1.21 3.38
C GLY A 12 -5.32 -2.44 3.80
N GLN A 13 -5.35 -2.81 5.09
CA GLN A 13 -4.66 -4.01 5.59
C GLN A 13 -5.30 -5.31 5.07
N ASN A 14 -6.64 -5.39 5.04
CA ASN A 14 -7.33 -6.56 4.49
C ASN A 14 -7.09 -6.71 2.99
N LEU A 15 -7.06 -5.61 2.24
CA LEU A 15 -6.69 -5.62 0.83
C LEU A 15 -5.27 -6.17 0.64
N ALA A 16 -4.28 -5.68 1.41
CA ALA A 16 -2.92 -6.20 1.33
C ALA A 16 -2.86 -7.71 1.63
N GLN A 17 -3.60 -8.18 2.63
CA GLN A 17 -3.69 -9.60 2.95
C GLN A 17 -4.34 -10.42 1.83
N LEU A 18 -5.40 -9.92 1.20
CA LEU A 18 -6.05 -10.58 0.07
C LEU A 18 -5.14 -10.66 -1.15
N LEU A 19 -4.40 -9.60 -1.44
CA LEU A 19 -3.42 -9.57 -2.54
C LEU A 19 -2.30 -10.59 -2.33
N LEU A 20 -1.84 -10.78 -1.08
CA LEU A 20 -0.90 -11.84 -0.72
C LEU A 20 -1.52 -13.24 -0.93
N THR A 21 -2.68 -13.48 -0.31
CA THR A 21 -3.34 -14.79 -0.31
C THR A 21 -3.74 -15.25 -1.71
N HIS A 22 -4.23 -14.33 -2.55
CA HIS A 22 -4.75 -14.65 -3.89
C HIS A 22 -3.77 -14.35 -5.03
N ARG A 23 -2.50 -14.04 -4.74
CA ARG A 23 -1.49 -13.68 -5.76
C ARG A 23 -1.42 -14.69 -6.90
N GLU A 24 -1.32 -15.98 -6.58
CA GLU A 24 -1.21 -17.04 -7.60
C GLU A 24 -2.52 -17.24 -8.37
N PHE A 25 -3.66 -17.08 -7.71
CA PHE A 25 -4.97 -17.14 -8.37
C PHE A 25 -5.11 -16.00 -9.38
N LEU A 26 -4.82 -14.76 -8.98
CA LEU A 26 -4.88 -13.58 -9.86
C LEU A 26 -3.96 -13.74 -11.08
N ARG A 27 -2.75 -14.26 -10.86
CA ARG A 27 -1.80 -14.55 -11.92
C ARG A 27 -2.28 -15.63 -12.89
N LYS A 28 -2.81 -16.75 -12.39
CA LYS A 28 -3.21 -17.90 -13.22
C LYS A 28 -4.54 -17.70 -13.94
N ALA A 29 -5.53 -17.13 -13.26
CA ALA A 29 -6.88 -16.97 -13.80
C ALA A 29 -7.02 -15.73 -14.70
N TYR A 30 -6.28 -14.66 -14.41
CA TYR A 30 -6.44 -13.36 -15.09
C TYR A 30 -5.15 -12.81 -15.71
N GLY A 31 -4.01 -13.50 -15.58
CA GLY A 31 -2.71 -12.96 -16.01
C GLY A 31 -2.27 -11.74 -15.21
N LEU A 32 -2.92 -11.46 -14.06
CA LEU A 32 -2.74 -10.21 -13.34
C LEU A 32 -1.61 -10.32 -12.32
N VAL A 33 -0.58 -9.50 -12.49
CA VAL A 33 0.49 -9.30 -11.50
C VAL A 33 0.34 -7.91 -10.88
N VAL A 34 -0.13 -7.89 -9.63
CA VAL A 34 -0.31 -6.67 -8.85
C VAL A 34 0.95 -6.39 -8.04
N LYS A 35 1.44 -5.16 -8.09
CA LYS A 35 2.51 -4.65 -7.22
C LYS A 35 1.98 -3.45 -6.46
N VAL A 36 1.98 -3.53 -5.14
CA VAL A 36 1.72 -2.35 -4.30
C VAL A 36 3.02 -1.55 -4.26
N VAL A 37 3.05 -0.40 -4.93
CA VAL A 37 4.25 0.44 -5.05
C VAL A 37 4.30 1.55 -4.00
N ALA A 38 3.14 1.92 -3.45
CA ALA A 38 3.10 2.76 -2.26
C ALA A 38 1.89 2.42 -1.36
N VAL A 39 2.07 2.63 -0.07
CA VAL A 39 1.01 2.62 0.94
C VAL A 39 1.14 3.89 1.76
N VAL A 40 0.04 4.62 1.95
CA VAL A 40 0.00 5.87 2.72
C VAL A 40 -0.93 5.69 3.91
N ASP A 41 -0.49 6.13 5.09
CA ASP A 41 -1.35 6.25 6.27
C ASP A 41 -1.26 7.65 6.90
N SER A 42 -1.94 7.84 8.03
CA SER A 42 -2.03 9.14 8.68
C SER A 42 -0.71 9.70 9.22
N LYS A 43 0.39 8.94 9.17
CA LYS A 43 1.71 9.34 9.69
C LYS A 43 2.83 9.28 8.64
N GLY A 44 2.50 9.03 7.37
CA GLY A 44 3.45 8.99 6.26
C GLY A 44 3.21 7.83 5.31
N ALA A 45 4.24 7.42 4.58
CA ALA A 45 4.13 6.45 3.51
C ALA A 45 5.24 5.38 3.54
N ALA A 46 4.99 4.26 2.87
CA ALA A 46 6.02 3.34 2.43
C ALA A 46 6.02 3.31 0.90
N VAL A 47 7.18 3.45 0.26
CA VAL A 47 7.30 3.57 -1.20
C VAL A 47 8.39 2.63 -1.73
N SER A 48 8.07 1.87 -2.77
CA SER A 48 9.02 1.06 -3.55
C SER A 48 8.49 0.82 -4.96
N GLN A 49 9.12 1.43 -5.97
CA GLN A 49 8.79 1.21 -7.38
C GLN A 49 8.98 -0.25 -7.84
N ARG A 50 9.76 -1.04 -7.09
CA ARG A 50 9.93 -2.48 -7.35
C ARG A 50 8.79 -3.33 -6.77
N GLY A 51 7.88 -2.71 -6.02
CA GLY A 51 6.88 -3.35 -5.18
C GLY A 51 7.33 -3.42 -3.73
N LEU A 52 6.39 -3.23 -2.81
CA LEU A 52 6.57 -3.40 -1.38
C LEU A 52 6.43 -4.86 -0.99
N ASP A 53 7.19 -5.26 0.02
CA ASP A 53 6.94 -6.50 0.76
C ASP A 53 5.73 -6.27 1.68
N LEU A 54 4.58 -6.81 1.29
CA LEU A 54 3.32 -6.59 2.02
C LEU A 54 3.31 -7.26 3.40
N ASP A 55 4.02 -8.38 3.59
CA ASP A 55 4.15 -9.01 4.91
C ASP A 55 4.92 -8.09 5.87
N LEU A 56 5.99 -7.45 5.37
CA LEU A 56 6.75 -6.46 6.12
C LEU A 56 5.94 -5.20 6.42
N VAL A 57 5.20 -4.67 5.44
CA VAL A 57 4.35 -3.49 5.62
C VAL A 57 3.26 -3.74 6.66
N LEU A 58 2.57 -4.89 6.59
CA LEU A 58 1.56 -5.30 7.57
C LEU A 58 2.15 -5.44 8.97
N ARG A 59 3.33 -6.08 9.10
CA ARG A 59 4.03 -6.23 10.37
C ARG A 59 4.42 -4.88 10.97
N CYS A 60 5.07 -4.02 10.17
CA CYS A 60 5.46 -2.68 10.58
C CYS A 60 4.26 -1.85 11.05
N LYS A 61 3.14 -1.89 10.31
CA LYS A 61 1.92 -1.19 10.69
C LYS A 61 1.40 -1.65 12.07
N ARG A 62 1.42 -2.96 12.34
CA ARG A 62 1.01 -3.51 13.65
C ARG A 62 1.94 -3.12 14.78
N GLU A 63 3.26 -3.22 14.56
CA GLU A 63 4.26 -3.00 15.61
C GLU A 63 4.48 -1.52 15.93
N HIS A 64 4.40 -0.66 14.92
CA HIS A 64 4.76 0.75 15.06
C HIS A 64 3.59 1.72 14.87
N GLY A 65 2.42 1.22 14.48
CA GLY A 65 1.24 2.04 14.21
C GLY A 65 1.32 2.86 12.92
N THR A 66 2.40 2.74 12.14
CA THR A 66 2.56 3.42 10.84
C THR A 66 3.39 2.61 9.84
N VAL A 67 3.10 2.82 8.55
CA VAL A 67 3.92 2.33 7.43
C VAL A 67 5.17 3.19 7.17
N ALA A 68 5.26 4.40 7.71
CA ALA A 68 6.43 5.27 7.57
C ALA A 68 7.71 4.71 8.21
N LYS A 69 7.59 3.65 9.01
CA LYS A 69 8.71 2.95 9.66
C LYS A 69 9.15 1.68 8.94
N VAL A 70 8.59 1.38 7.76
CA VAL A 70 8.97 0.19 6.99
C VAL A 70 10.46 0.31 6.62
N PRO A 71 11.31 -0.67 6.99
CA PRO A 71 12.73 -0.61 6.68
C PRO A 71 12.99 -0.42 5.19
N SER A 72 13.85 0.55 4.85
CA SER A 72 14.26 0.88 3.47
C SER A 72 13.17 1.39 2.52
N ALA A 73 11.93 1.56 2.98
CA ALA A 73 10.82 2.05 2.16
C ALA A 73 9.97 3.13 2.85
N GLY A 74 10.05 3.26 4.17
CA GLY A 74 9.32 4.25 4.95
C GLY A 74 9.82 5.68 4.71
N CYS A 75 8.89 6.62 4.57
CA CYS A 75 9.15 8.05 4.42
C CYS A 75 8.01 8.90 5.03
N GLU A 76 8.25 10.19 5.23
CA GLU A 76 7.28 11.13 5.81
C GLU A 76 6.33 11.75 4.77
N MET A 77 6.30 11.20 3.54
CA MET A 77 5.48 11.75 2.47
C MET A 77 3.98 11.58 2.73
N ASP A 78 3.22 12.60 2.36
CA ASP A 78 1.76 12.53 2.30
C ASP A 78 1.25 11.93 0.97
N LEU A 79 -0.08 11.81 0.85
CA LEU A 79 -0.70 11.23 -0.33
C LEU A 79 -0.46 12.05 -1.61
N LEU A 80 -0.46 13.38 -1.52
CA LEU A 80 -0.27 14.23 -2.71
C LEU A 80 1.17 14.10 -3.21
N GLU A 81 2.13 14.11 -2.30
CA GLU A 81 3.55 13.90 -2.63
C GLU A 81 3.78 12.52 -3.26
N VAL A 82 3.14 11.47 -2.74
CA VAL A 82 3.19 10.12 -3.32
C VAL A 82 2.60 10.10 -4.73
N ILE A 83 1.42 10.70 -4.93
CA ILE A 83 0.77 10.75 -6.27
C ILE A 83 1.66 11.48 -7.29
N GLN A 84 2.39 12.52 -6.86
CA GLN A 84 3.24 13.31 -7.74
C GLN A 84 4.58 12.64 -8.08
N SER A 85 5.03 11.66 -7.28
CA SER A 85 6.39 11.10 -7.39
C SER A 85 6.44 9.59 -7.65
N VAL A 86 5.32 8.89 -7.52
CA VAL A 86 5.23 7.43 -7.72
C VAL A 86 4.42 7.12 -8.97
N GLU A 87 5.03 6.37 -9.89
CA GLU A 87 4.34 5.85 -11.07
C GLU A 87 3.43 4.68 -10.68
N ALA A 88 2.12 4.85 -10.88
CA ALA A 88 1.14 3.82 -10.63
C ALA A 88 0.01 3.85 -11.66
N ASP A 89 -0.60 2.68 -11.88
CA ASP A 89 -1.74 2.52 -12.78
C ASP A 89 -3.07 2.83 -12.06
N VAL A 90 -3.13 2.58 -10.74
CA VAL A 90 -4.36 2.68 -9.94
C VAL A 90 -4.05 3.26 -8.57
N LEU A 91 -4.87 4.23 -8.14
CA LEU A 91 -5.01 4.66 -6.75
C LEU A 91 -6.21 3.96 -6.14
N ILE A 92 -6.00 3.26 -5.03
CA ILE A 92 -7.07 2.73 -4.18
C ILE A 92 -7.19 3.65 -2.98
N GLU A 93 -8.28 4.40 -2.93
CA GLU A 93 -8.56 5.26 -1.78
C GLU A 93 -9.42 4.53 -0.74
N ALA A 94 -8.82 4.31 0.44
CA ALA A 94 -9.36 3.61 1.59
C ALA A 94 -9.09 4.37 2.91
N THR A 95 -8.82 5.69 2.86
CA THR A 95 -8.89 6.56 4.04
C THR A 95 -10.32 6.66 4.58
N TYR A 96 -10.46 7.09 5.83
CA TYR A 96 -11.79 7.30 6.41
C TYR A 96 -12.50 8.44 5.67
N THR A 97 -13.78 8.25 5.35
CA THR A 97 -14.58 9.32 4.75
C THR A 97 -14.89 10.36 5.82
N ASN A 98 -14.35 11.56 5.67
CA ASN A 98 -14.74 12.71 6.46
C ASN A 98 -15.91 13.42 5.76
N LEU A 99 -17.15 13.09 6.15
CA LEU A 99 -18.39 13.66 5.58
C LEU A 99 -18.76 15.03 6.20
N ARG A 100 -17.80 15.75 6.78
CA ARG A 100 -18.03 17.09 7.33
C ARG A 100 -18.08 18.14 6.24
#